data_AF-A0A923CC30-F1
#
_entry.id   AF-A0A923CC30-F1
#
_cell.length_a   1.000
_cell.length_b   1.000
_cell.length_c   1.000
_cell.angle_alpha   90.00
_cell.angle_beta   90.00
_cell.angle_gamma   90.00
#
_symmetry.space_group_name_H-M   'P 1'
#
loop_
_entity.id
_entity.type
_entity.pdbx_description
1 polymer ?
#
loop_
_entity_poly.entity_id
_entity_poly.type
_entity_poly.pdbx_seq_one_letter_code
_entity_poly.pdbx_strand_id
1 'polypeptide(L)'
;AGDAKIGLGVMMVGLNDRQAIREGDTVHEPLSPRWLELYRERINAVAQAFAARRVPLIWVGAPPVQNARLSADLVTFNEQYRQQVERAGGQYVDLWGAFVDAENRYAAMGPDVSGQPARLRLGDGIHFTAVGARKAAHFVDVLVRRMFEPGTQGSVIALPVSPETGAPTNPELQPGGIERLIDQMVAGLPVISLPAALQAKPAAGPILPLTGTAGPGDQALLVSIPEARGRGEIAGQLDRIFGEGILPEPKPGRMDDHRWPR
;
A
#
# COMPACT_ATOMS: atom_id res chain seq x y z
N ALA A 1 13.98 29.32 -30.50
CA ALA A 1 12.91 28.68 -29.72
C ALA A 1 13.02 29.24 -28.31
N GLY A 2 11.95 29.87 -27.81
CA GLY A 2 11.95 30.48 -26.47
C GLY A 2 12.22 29.43 -25.40
N ASP A 3 12.97 29.84 -24.38
CA ASP A 3 13.39 29.03 -23.23
C ASP A 3 12.14 28.62 -22.44
N ALA A 4 11.53 27.50 -22.84
CA ALA A 4 10.33 26.98 -22.20
C ALA A 4 10.72 26.51 -20.79
N LYS A 5 10.28 27.27 -19.77
CA LYS A 5 10.51 26.92 -18.38
C LYS A 5 9.85 25.58 -18.07
N ILE A 6 10.67 24.55 -17.86
CA ILE A 6 10.20 23.20 -17.51
C ILE A 6 9.69 23.23 -16.07
N GLY A 7 8.39 22.94 -15.88
CA GLY A 7 7.74 22.92 -14.57
C GLY A 7 7.70 21.56 -13.88
N LEU A 8 7.90 20.47 -14.63
CA LEU A 8 7.86 19.08 -14.14
C LEU A 8 8.61 18.18 -15.13
N GLY A 9 9.37 17.22 -14.60
CA GLY A 9 9.88 16.07 -15.36
C GLY A 9 9.09 14.81 -15.07
N VAL A 10 8.71 14.08 -16.13
CA VAL A 10 8.17 12.72 -16.01
C VAL A 10 9.06 11.79 -16.84
N MET A 11 9.53 10.70 -16.23
CA MET A 11 10.44 9.76 -16.89
C MET A 11 9.98 8.32 -16.70
N MET A 12 10.08 7.50 -17.75
CA MET A 12 9.91 6.05 -17.70
C MET A 12 10.99 5.41 -18.57
N VAL A 13 11.88 4.63 -17.96
CA VAL A 13 13.02 3.95 -18.61
C VAL A 13 13.19 2.54 -18.01
N GLY A 14 14.02 1.69 -18.61
CA GLY A 14 14.29 0.34 -18.09
C GLY A 14 14.34 -0.76 -19.16
N LEU A 15 13.48 -0.70 -20.18
CA LEU A 15 13.40 -1.77 -21.19
C LEU A 15 14.71 -1.98 -21.96
N ASN A 16 15.47 -0.90 -22.17
CA ASN A 16 16.72 -0.92 -22.94
C ASN A 16 17.96 -0.80 -22.05
N ASP A 17 17.79 -0.83 -20.73
CA ASP A 17 18.84 -0.49 -19.79
C ASP A 17 19.80 -1.66 -19.56
N ARG A 18 19.43 -2.87 -19.98
CA ARG A 18 20.27 -4.08 -19.90
C ARG A 18 21.40 -4.09 -20.94
N GLN A 19 22.19 -3.03 -20.98
CA GLN A 19 23.36 -2.88 -21.83
C GLN A 19 24.63 -2.87 -20.98
N ALA A 20 25.72 -3.46 -21.51
CA ALA A 20 27.00 -3.45 -20.83
C ALA A 20 27.48 -2.00 -20.61
N ILE A 21 28.03 -1.72 -19.43
CA ILE A 21 28.59 -0.41 -19.10
C ILE A 21 30.10 -0.48 -19.22
N ARG A 22 30.69 0.48 -19.95
CA ARG A 22 32.14 0.62 -20.05
C ARG A 22 32.67 1.62 -19.03
N GLU A 23 33.74 1.24 -18.34
CA GLU A 23 34.53 2.07 -17.44
C GLU A 23 36.00 2.00 -17.90
N GLY A 24 36.41 3.01 -18.69
CA GLY A 24 37.68 2.96 -19.42
C GLY A 24 37.73 1.78 -20.40
N ASP A 25 38.75 0.95 -20.27
CA ASP A 25 38.92 -0.28 -21.06
C ASP A 25 38.13 -1.49 -20.50
N THR A 26 37.51 -1.34 -19.32
CA THR A 26 36.76 -2.44 -18.67
C THR A 26 35.31 -2.43 -19.10
N VAL A 27 34.79 -3.59 -19.48
CA VAL A 27 33.36 -3.81 -19.78
C VAL A 27 32.73 -4.53 -18.62
N HIS A 28 31.68 -3.94 -18.03
CA HIS A 28 30.88 -4.55 -16.99
C HIS A 28 29.60 -5.14 -17.58
N GLU A 29 29.42 -6.44 -17.38
CA GLU A 29 28.21 -7.14 -17.80
C GLU A 29 26.97 -6.66 -17.03
N PRO A 30 25.80 -6.59 -17.68
CA PRO A 30 24.55 -6.19 -17.02
C PRO A 30 24.27 -7.00 -15.75
N LEU A 31 23.83 -6.31 -14.70
CA LEU A 31 23.52 -6.88 -13.37
C LEU A 31 24.72 -7.41 -12.58
N SER A 32 25.95 -7.30 -13.08
CA SER A 32 27.13 -7.54 -12.23
C SER A 32 27.18 -6.51 -11.08
N PRO A 33 27.81 -6.83 -9.93
CA PRO A 33 27.86 -5.90 -8.79
C PRO A 33 28.36 -4.49 -9.16
N ARG A 34 29.46 -4.41 -9.92
CA ARG A 34 30.01 -3.12 -10.38
C ARG A 34 29.09 -2.42 -11.37
N TRP A 35 28.41 -3.16 -12.24
CA TRP A 35 27.41 -2.60 -13.15
C TRP A 35 26.25 -1.96 -12.38
N LEU A 36 25.76 -2.61 -11.31
CA LEU A 36 24.68 -2.08 -10.48
C LEU A 36 25.07 -0.79 -9.76
N GLU A 37 26.31 -0.68 -9.31
CA GLU A 37 26.86 0.55 -8.74
C GLU A 37 26.88 1.69 -9.77
N LEU A 38 27.48 1.45 -10.93
CA LEU A 38 27.57 2.45 -12.01
C LEU A 38 26.18 2.87 -12.51
N TYR A 39 25.25 1.91 -12.58
CA TYR A 39 23.88 2.18 -12.97
C TYR A 39 23.15 3.04 -11.93
N ARG A 40 23.35 2.76 -10.64
CA ARG A 40 22.83 3.59 -9.54
C ARG A 40 23.37 5.01 -9.59
N GLU A 41 24.66 5.18 -9.88
CA GLU A 41 25.28 6.49 -10.06
C GLU A 41 24.64 7.27 -11.22
N ARG A 42 24.34 6.60 -12.34
CA ARG A 42 23.64 7.22 -13.48
C ARG A 42 22.22 7.65 -13.11
N ILE A 43 21.46 6.81 -12.42
CA ILE A 43 20.10 7.16 -11.95
C ILE A 43 20.17 8.37 -11.01
N ASN A 44 21.10 8.38 -10.06
CA ASN A 44 21.29 9.50 -9.15
C ASN A 44 21.69 10.77 -9.90
N ALA A 45 22.58 10.69 -10.89
CA ALA A 45 22.96 11.85 -11.70
C ALA A 45 21.76 12.48 -12.44
N VAL A 46 20.86 11.65 -12.97
CA VAL A 46 19.60 12.12 -13.56
C VAL A 46 18.74 12.82 -12.51
N ALA A 47 18.48 12.17 -11.37
CA ALA A 47 17.63 12.75 -10.32
C ALA A 47 18.20 14.07 -9.77
N GLN A 48 19.51 14.15 -9.57
CA GLN A 48 20.21 15.36 -9.11
C GLN A 48 20.13 16.50 -10.12
N ALA A 49 20.13 16.21 -11.44
CA ALA A 49 19.99 17.25 -12.45
C ALA A 49 18.64 17.98 -12.36
N PHE A 50 17.56 17.26 -12.00
CA PHE A 50 16.25 17.86 -11.74
C PHE A 50 16.25 18.64 -10.41
N ALA A 51 16.78 18.04 -9.34
CA ALA A 51 16.87 18.66 -8.02
C ALA A 51 17.65 19.99 -8.05
N ALA A 52 18.79 20.03 -8.74
CA ALA A 52 19.62 21.23 -8.89
C ALA A 52 18.88 22.40 -9.57
N ARG A 53 17.96 22.09 -10.47
CA ARG A 53 17.12 23.08 -11.18
C ARG A 53 15.81 23.38 -10.47
N ARG A 54 15.56 22.76 -9.31
CA ARG A 54 14.28 22.81 -8.56
C ARG A 54 13.08 22.42 -9.43
N VAL A 55 13.28 21.48 -10.35
CA VAL A 55 12.20 20.91 -11.17
C VAL A 55 11.77 19.61 -10.50
N PRO A 56 10.49 19.44 -10.11
CA PRO A 56 9.99 18.17 -9.60
C PRO A 56 10.20 17.05 -10.63
N LEU A 57 10.55 15.86 -10.14
CA LEU A 57 10.73 14.66 -10.97
C LEU A 57 9.76 13.58 -10.52
N ILE A 58 8.97 13.07 -11.46
CA ILE A 58 8.20 11.84 -11.31
C ILE A 58 8.89 10.76 -12.15
N TRP A 59 9.37 9.70 -11.47
CA TRP A 59 9.92 8.53 -12.13
C TRP A 59 8.89 7.40 -12.10
N VAL A 60 8.54 6.91 -13.27
CA VAL A 60 7.55 5.86 -13.47
C VAL A 60 8.28 4.53 -13.63
N GLY A 61 7.93 3.57 -12.78
CA GLY A 61 8.43 2.20 -12.86
C GLY A 61 7.99 1.51 -14.15
N ALA A 62 8.87 0.70 -14.71
CA ALA A 62 8.56 -0.10 -15.88
C ALA A 62 7.64 -1.28 -15.47
N PRO A 63 6.45 -1.42 -16.08
CA PRO A 63 5.56 -2.54 -15.77
C PRO A 63 6.07 -3.86 -16.39
N PRO A 64 5.62 -5.02 -15.89
CA PRO A 64 6.07 -6.32 -16.38
C PRO A 64 5.74 -6.52 -17.86
N VAL A 65 6.60 -7.26 -18.55
CA VAL A 65 6.49 -7.64 -19.95
C VAL A 65 6.35 -9.15 -20.09
N GLN A 66 5.95 -9.62 -21.28
CA GLN A 66 5.69 -11.04 -21.51
C GLN A 66 6.93 -11.93 -21.29
N ASN A 67 8.13 -11.41 -21.58
CA ASN A 67 9.36 -12.13 -21.32
C ASN A 67 9.69 -12.10 -19.80
N ALA A 68 9.64 -13.28 -19.16
CA ALA A 68 9.85 -13.41 -17.71
C ALA A 68 11.25 -12.95 -17.25
N ARG A 69 12.30 -13.19 -18.06
CA ARG A 69 13.67 -12.75 -17.74
C ARG A 69 13.77 -11.24 -17.76
N LEU A 70 13.24 -10.60 -18.79
CA LEU A 70 13.21 -9.14 -18.88
C LEU A 70 12.39 -8.55 -17.73
N SER A 71 11.24 -9.14 -17.40
CA SER A 71 10.45 -8.73 -16.23
C SER A 71 11.22 -8.83 -14.91
N ALA A 72 12.00 -9.89 -14.70
CA ALA A 72 12.84 -10.02 -13.51
C ALA A 72 13.93 -8.93 -13.43
N ASP A 73 14.51 -8.56 -14.58
CA ASP A 73 15.47 -7.46 -14.65
C ASP A 73 14.79 -6.12 -14.30
N LEU A 74 13.57 -5.89 -14.80
CA LEU A 74 12.80 -4.69 -14.49
C LEU A 74 12.46 -4.57 -13.00
N VAL A 75 12.22 -5.68 -12.29
CA VAL A 75 12.07 -5.64 -10.81
C VAL A 75 13.34 -5.05 -10.17
N THR A 76 14.51 -5.51 -10.61
CA THR A 76 15.80 -5.01 -10.10
C THR A 76 15.99 -3.52 -10.40
N PHE A 77 15.68 -3.10 -11.63
CA PHE A 77 15.82 -1.69 -12.03
C PHE A 77 14.83 -0.78 -11.31
N ASN A 78 13.57 -1.19 -11.20
CA ASN A 78 12.52 -0.45 -10.51
C ASN A 78 12.87 -0.17 -9.04
N GLU A 79 13.49 -1.14 -8.36
CA GLU A 79 13.96 -0.95 -6.99
C GLU A 79 15.07 0.10 -6.90
N GLN A 80 16.04 0.08 -7.83
CA GLN A 80 17.08 1.12 -7.88
C GLN A 80 16.48 2.50 -8.18
N TYR A 81 15.51 2.60 -9.09
CA TYR A 81 14.82 3.85 -9.40
C TYR A 81 14.14 4.43 -8.18
N ARG A 82 13.29 3.64 -7.52
CA ARG A 82 12.55 4.05 -6.31
C ARG A 82 13.51 4.62 -5.28
N GLN A 83 14.55 3.85 -4.92
CA GLN A 83 15.51 4.26 -3.88
C GLN A 83 16.26 5.56 -4.23
N GLN A 84 16.74 5.71 -5.48
CA GLN A 84 17.53 6.89 -5.85
C GLN A 84 16.65 8.14 -6.04
N VAL A 85 15.48 7.98 -6.64
CA VAL A 85 14.58 9.11 -6.93
C VAL A 85 14.00 9.67 -5.64
N GLU A 86 13.52 8.82 -4.74
CA GLU A 86 12.98 9.25 -3.45
C GLU A 86 14.05 9.93 -2.59
N ARG A 87 15.28 9.40 -2.59
CA ARG A 87 16.42 10.01 -1.88
C ARG A 87 16.76 11.42 -2.41
N ALA A 88 16.54 11.68 -3.69
CA ALA A 88 16.75 12.98 -4.31
C ALA A 88 15.53 13.93 -4.16
N GLY A 89 14.46 13.51 -3.47
CA GLY A 89 13.23 14.28 -3.29
C GLY A 89 12.27 14.22 -4.47
N GLY A 90 12.49 13.32 -5.43
CA GLY A 90 11.53 13.01 -6.50
C GLY A 90 10.44 12.05 -6.02
N GLN A 91 9.44 11.83 -6.87
CA GLN A 91 8.35 10.88 -6.63
C GLN A 91 8.48 9.66 -7.54
N TYR A 92 8.19 8.48 -7.00
CA TYR A 92 8.16 7.23 -7.76
C TYR A 92 6.72 6.75 -7.96
N VAL A 93 6.37 6.37 -9.20
CA VAL A 93 5.08 5.77 -9.56
C VAL A 93 5.29 4.29 -9.86
N ASP A 94 4.68 3.43 -9.05
CA ASP A 94 4.69 2.00 -9.30
C ASP A 94 3.54 1.61 -10.25
N LEU A 95 3.90 1.17 -11.46
CA LEU A 95 2.93 0.63 -12.41
C LEU A 95 2.77 -0.88 -12.32
N TRP A 96 3.57 -1.61 -11.53
CA TRP A 96 3.62 -3.07 -11.59
C TRP A 96 2.25 -3.69 -11.36
N GLY A 97 1.59 -3.33 -10.25
CA GLY A 97 0.27 -3.85 -9.87
C GLY A 97 -0.85 -3.57 -10.89
N ALA A 98 -0.68 -2.56 -11.76
CA ALA A 98 -1.68 -2.20 -12.76
C ALA A 98 -1.65 -3.10 -14.01
N PHE A 99 -0.58 -3.89 -14.21
CA PHE A 99 -0.33 -4.67 -15.42
C PHE A 99 -0.04 -6.16 -15.13
N VAL A 100 -0.46 -6.64 -13.95
CA VAL A 100 -0.38 -8.05 -13.57
C VAL A 100 -1.77 -8.69 -13.44
N ASP A 101 -1.78 -10.02 -13.48
CA ASP A 101 -2.93 -10.86 -13.11
C ASP A 101 -3.01 -11.05 -11.58
N ALA A 102 -4.00 -11.84 -11.13
CA ALA A 102 -4.19 -12.14 -9.72
C ALA A 102 -3.02 -12.93 -9.11
N GLU A 103 -2.21 -13.60 -9.93
CA GLU A 103 -1.01 -14.32 -9.52
C GLU A 103 0.28 -13.49 -9.64
N ASN A 104 0.16 -12.17 -9.82
CA ASN A 104 1.26 -11.22 -9.98
C ASN A 104 2.14 -11.49 -11.21
N ARG A 105 1.59 -12.10 -12.26
CA ARG A 105 2.27 -12.36 -13.54
C ARG A 105 1.84 -11.35 -14.59
N TYR A 106 2.65 -11.21 -15.63
CA TYR A 106 2.33 -10.38 -16.79
C TYR A 106 0.92 -10.65 -17.34
N ALA A 107 0.12 -9.58 -17.50
CA ALA A 107 -1.19 -9.65 -18.10
C ALA A 107 -1.30 -8.72 -19.34
N ALA A 108 -1.62 -9.30 -20.49
CA ALA A 108 -1.88 -8.53 -21.72
C ALA A 108 -3.26 -7.84 -21.71
N MET A 109 -4.17 -8.38 -20.91
CA MET A 109 -5.55 -7.92 -20.70
C MET A 109 -5.71 -7.49 -19.24
N GLY A 110 -6.56 -6.51 -18.98
CA GLY A 110 -6.88 -6.09 -17.62
C GLY A 110 -7.92 -4.99 -17.61
N PRO A 111 -8.34 -4.53 -16.43
CA PRO A 111 -9.26 -3.41 -16.32
C PRO A 111 -8.61 -2.14 -16.87
N ASP A 112 -9.34 -1.36 -17.65
CA ASP A 112 -8.95 -0.01 -18.05
C ASP A 112 -9.21 1.02 -16.92
N VAL A 113 -9.10 2.31 -17.21
CA VAL A 113 -9.35 3.38 -16.23
C VAL A 113 -10.80 3.40 -15.71
N SER A 114 -11.75 2.81 -16.43
CA SER A 114 -13.15 2.68 -16.05
C SER A 114 -13.49 1.34 -15.40
N GLY A 115 -12.48 0.47 -15.21
CA GLY A 115 -12.65 -0.89 -14.67
C GLY A 115 -13.10 -1.91 -15.71
N GLN A 116 -13.28 -1.53 -16.97
CA GLN A 116 -13.75 -2.43 -18.02
C GLN A 116 -12.60 -3.30 -18.55
N PRO A 117 -12.82 -4.60 -18.83
CA PRO A 117 -11.79 -5.47 -19.36
C PRO A 117 -11.37 -5.00 -20.76
N ALA A 118 -10.08 -4.69 -20.92
CA ALA A 118 -9.51 -4.22 -22.16
C ALA A 118 -8.12 -4.82 -22.40
N ARG A 119 -7.66 -4.75 -23.65
CA ARG A 119 -6.29 -5.10 -24.00
C ARG A 119 -5.36 -3.95 -23.64
N LEU A 120 -4.40 -4.18 -22.75
CA LEU A 120 -3.47 -3.17 -22.25
C LEU A 120 -2.12 -3.21 -22.96
N ARG A 121 -1.71 -4.38 -23.50
CA ARG A 121 -0.44 -4.58 -24.20
C ARG A 121 -0.65 -4.99 -25.66
N LEU A 122 0.27 -4.57 -26.54
CA LEU A 122 0.33 -5.01 -27.93
C LEU A 122 0.73 -6.49 -28.03
N GLY A 123 0.68 -7.03 -29.26
CA GLY A 123 1.00 -8.44 -29.53
C GLY A 123 2.45 -8.82 -29.26
N ASP A 124 3.35 -7.85 -29.15
CA ASP A 124 4.77 -8.05 -28.82
C ASP A 124 5.03 -8.28 -27.33
N GLY A 125 4.01 -8.10 -26.47
CA GLY A 125 4.13 -8.28 -25.03
C GLY A 125 4.95 -7.21 -24.30
N ILE A 126 5.29 -6.11 -24.98
CA ILE A 126 6.17 -5.05 -24.49
C ILE A 126 5.49 -3.68 -24.58
N HIS A 127 4.91 -3.33 -25.71
CA HIS A 127 4.34 -1.99 -25.90
C HIS A 127 2.91 -1.90 -25.38
N PHE A 128 2.48 -0.70 -25.00
CA PHE A 128 1.09 -0.46 -24.60
C PHE A 128 0.17 -0.30 -25.81
N THR A 129 -1.08 -0.71 -25.65
CA THR A 129 -2.17 -0.19 -26.48
C THR A 129 -2.47 1.26 -26.09
N ALA A 130 -3.28 1.99 -26.87
CA ALA A 130 -3.76 3.32 -26.48
C ALA A 130 -4.52 3.30 -25.13
N VAL A 131 -5.26 2.23 -24.86
CA VAL A 131 -6.00 2.04 -23.60
C VAL A 131 -5.02 1.76 -22.45
N GLY A 132 -4.02 0.91 -22.65
CA GLY A 132 -2.97 0.64 -21.66
C GLY A 132 -2.13 1.87 -21.34
N ALA A 133 -1.76 2.66 -22.35
CA ALA A 133 -1.03 3.91 -22.16
C ALA A 133 -1.87 4.93 -21.37
N ARG A 134 -3.18 5.03 -21.64
CA ARG A 134 -4.10 5.87 -20.86
C ARG A 134 -4.19 5.41 -19.41
N LYS A 135 -4.23 4.10 -19.17
CA LYS A 135 -4.18 3.53 -17.81
C LYS A 135 -2.89 3.92 -17.09
N ALA A 136 -1.73 3.72 -17.72
CA ALA A 136 -0.44 4.12 -17.14
C ALA A 136 -0.38 5.64 -16.85
N ALA A 137 -0.84 6.45 -17.81
CA ALA A 137 -0.89 7.91 -17.67
C ALA A 137 -1.82 8.35 -16.53
N HIS A 138 -2.91 7.62 -16.26
CA HIS A 138 -3.82 7.95 -15.16
C HIS A 138 -3.14 7.92 -13.79
N PHE A 139 -2.26 6.94 -13.53
CA PHE A 139 -1.47 6.90 -12.29
C PHE A 139 -0.54 8.11 -12.13
N VAL A 140 0.04 8.58 -13.24
CA VAL A 140 0.87 9.79 -13.25
C VAL A 140 0.01 11.04 -13.08
N ASP A 141 -1.15 11.12 -13.76
CA ASP A 141 -2.06 12.27 -13.73
C ASP A 141 -2.53 12.58 -12.30
N VAL A 142 -2.81 11.56 -11.49
CA VAL A 142 -3.18 11.73 -10.07
C VAL A 142 -2.09 12.48 -9.30
N LEU A 143 -0.81 12.17 -9.51
CA LEU A 143 0.29 12.87 -8.85
C LEU A 143 0.49 14.27 -9.41
N VAL A 144 0.39 14.44 -10.73
CA VAL A 144 0.52 15.74 -11.38
C VAL A 144 -0.54 16.70 -10.86
N ARG A 145 -1.81 16.28 -10.80
CA ARG A 145 -2.90 17.08 -10.24
C ARG A 145 -2.61 17.49 -8.81
N ARG A 146 -2.22 16.54 -7.96
CA ARG A 146 -1.86 16.81 -6.56
C ARG A 146 -0.73 17.83 -6.40
N MET A 147 0.21 17.90 -7.35
CA MET A 147 1.30 18.88 -7.32
C MET A 147 0.88 20.29 -7.75
N PHE A 148 -0.02 20.39 -8.74
CA PHE A 148 -0.37 21.67 -9.38
C PHE A 148 -1.72 22.25 -8.91
N GLU A 149 -2.54 21.47 -8.22
CA GLU A 149 -3.74 21.97 -7.56
C GLU A 149 -3.34 22.65 -6.24
N PRO A 150 -3.55 23.97 -6.09
CA PRO A 150 -3.25 24.68 -4.86
C PRO A 150 -4.34 24.37 -3.84
N GLY A 151 -4.10 23.45 -2.89
CA GLY A 151 -5.09 23.23 -1.83
C GLY A 151 -4.99 22.04 -0.86
N THR A 152 -3.91 21.27 -0.77
CA THR A 152 -3.89 20.17 0.24
C THR A 152 -2.58 19.95 0.98
N GLN A 153 -1.65 20.90 0.89
CA GLN A 153 -0.52 20.98 1.84
C GLN A 153 -0.88 21.99 2.93
N GLY A 154 -1.45 21.51 4.03
CA GLY A 154 -1.68 22.30 5.24
C GLY A 154 -3.14 22.68 5.53
N SER A 155 -4.02 21.69 5.72
CA SER A 155 -4.98 21.82 6.82
C SER A 155 -4.52 20.85 7.90
N VAL A 156 -3.64 21.35 8.77
CA VAL A 156 -3.80 20.99 10.18
C VAL A 156 -5.22 21.43 10.49
N ILE A 157 -6.16 20.50 10.60
CA ILE A 157 -7.46 20.80 11.20
C ILE A 157 -7.14 21.15 12.65
N ALA A 158 -6.84 22.43 12.89
CA ALA A 158 -7.08 23.01 14.20
C ALA A 158 -8.58 22.85 14.41
N LEU A 159 -8.95 21.90 15.26
CA LEU A 159 -10.33 21.74 15.71
C LEU A 159 -10.78 23.09 16.28
N PRO A 160 -11.79 23.78 15.71
CA PRO A 160 -12.43 24.85 16.42
C PRO A 160 -13.25 24.21 17.55
N VAL A 161 -12.72 24.26 18.76
CA VAL A 161 -13.54 24.08 19.96
C VAL A 161 -14.34 25.37 20.15
N SER A 162 -15.67 25.28 19.98
CA SER A 162 -16.58 26.36 20.37
C SER A 162 -17.05 26.18 21.82
N PRO A 163 -17.32 27.27 22.56
CA PRO A 163 -16.99 27.37 23.99
C PRO A 163 -18.02 26.76 24.95
N GLU A 164 -19.12 26.15 24.49
CA GLU A 164 -20.32 26.08 25.35
C GLU A 164 -21.02 24.74 25.55
N THR A 165 -20.60 23.55 25.06
CA THR A 165 -21.25 22.29 25.57
C THR A 165 -20.62 20.91 25.26
N GLY A 166 -19.52 20.79 24.51
CA GLY A 166 -18.65 19.58 24.58
C GLY A 166 -19.23 18.17 24.33
N ALA A 167 -20.24 17.96 23.47
CA ALA A 167 -20.65 16.62 23.02
C ALA A 167 -21.16 16.59 21.54
N PRO A 168 -20.81 15.57 20.73
CA PRO A 168 -21.29 15.45 19.34
C PRO A 168 -22.66 14.75 19.23
N THR A 169 -23.55 15.30 18.41
CA THR A 169 -24.84 14.72 18.01
C THR A 169 -24.72 13.91 16.70
N ASN A 170 -25.28 12.70 16.76
CA ASN A 170 -25.69 11.72 15.74
C ASN A 170 -25.14 11.79 14.28
N PRO A 171 -24.51 10.72 13.70
CA PRO A 171 -23.72 10.81 12.45
C PRO A 171 -24.45 10.60 11.11
N GLU A 172 -25.78 10.51 11.03
CA GLU A 172 -26.45 10.05 9.80
C GLU A 172 -26.80 11.12 8.74
N LEU A 173 -26.44 12.39 8.96
CA LEU A 173 -26.68 13.45 7.97
C LEU A 173 -25.48 14.40 7.83
N GLN A 174 -24.32 13.88 7.39
CA GLN A 174 -23.19 14.69 6.90
C GLN A 174 -22.58 14.13 5.60
N PRO A 175 -22.03 15.00 4.72
CA PRO A 175 -21.29 14.57 3.54
C PRO A 175 -19.99 13.88 3.97
N GLY A 176 -19.76 12.68 3.45
CA GLY A 176 -18.61 11.83 3.78
C GLY A 176 -18.92 10.50 4.48
N GLY A 177 -20.22 10.15 4.60
CA GLY A 177 -20.64 8.84 5.11
C GLY A 177 -20.15 7.64 4.29
N ILE A 178 -19.79 7.85 3.02
CA ILE A 178 -19.29 6.79 2.12
C ILE A 178 -17.78 6.61 2.30
N GLU A 179 -17.00 7.66 2.64
CA GLU A 179 -15.56 7.53 2.89
C GLU A 179 -15.24 6.72 4.15
N ARG A 180 -16.08 6.78 5.19
CA ARG A 180 -15.92 5.97 6.41
C ARG A 180 -16.24 4.49 6.22
N LEU A 181 -17.07 4.15 5.23
CA LEU A 181 -17.34 2.78 4.80
C LEU A 181 -16.15 2.18 4.04
N ILE A 182 -15.36 3.01 3.34
CA ILE A 182 -14.16 2.61 2.59
C ILE A 182 -12.97 2.37 3.52
N ASP A 183 -12.77 3.20 4.55
CA ASP A 183 -11.72 3.00 5.56
C ASP A 183 -11.91 1.69 6.35
N GLN A 184 -13.16 1.25 6.58
CA GLN A 184 -13.46 -0.02 7.23
C GLN A 184 -13.19 -1.25 6.34
N MET A 185 -13.19 -1.09 5.01
CA MET A 185 -12.87 -2.18 4.07
C MET A 185 -11.35 -2.35 3.83
N VAL A 186 -10.53 -1.36 4.16
CA VAL A 186 -9.06 -1.40 4.01
C VAL A 186 -8.36 -2.01 5.24
N ALA A 187 -9.07 -2.21 6.36
CA ALA A 187 -8.56 -2.84 7.58
C ALA A 187 -8.40 -4.39 7.50
N GLY A 188 -8.37 -4.98 6.29
CA GLY A 188 -8.46 -6.42 6.05
C GLY A 188 -7.22 -7.12 5.47
N LEU A 189 -6.05 -6.47 5.36
CA LEU A 189 -4.82 -7.11 4.85
C LEU A 189 -3.72 -7.11 5.92
N PRO A 190 -3.03 -8.25 6.17
CA PRO A 190 -2.14 -8.40 7.30
C PRO A 190 -0.83 -7.63 7.07
N VAL A 191 -0.53 -6.70 7.97
CA VAL A 191 0.78 -6.06 8.08
C VAL A 191 1.74 -7.04 8.75
N ILE A 192 2.79 -7.47 8.05
CA ILE A 192 3.87 -8.25 8.66
C ILE A 192 4.69 -7.30 9.56
N SER A 193 4.43 -7.36 10.86
CA SER A 193 5.16 -6.63 11.90
C SER A 193 6.54 -7.27 12.14
N LEU A 194 7.57 -6.43 12.33
CA LEU A 194 8.88 -6.86 12.84
C LEU A 194 8.74 -7.56 14.21
N PRO A 195 9.60 -8.54 14.54
CA PRO A 195 9.55 -9.24 15.83
C PRO A 195 9.72 -8.27 17.01
N ALA A 196 8.94 -8.47 18.06
CA ALA A 196 8.77 -7.59 19.23
C ALA A 196 10.06 -7.28 20.03
N ALA A 197 11.19 -7.90 19.70
CA ALA A 197 12.48 -7.69 20.37
C ALA A 197 13.20 -6.38 19.96
N LEU A 198 12.73 -5.67 18.93
CA LEU A 198 13.36 -4.44 18.43
C LEU A 198 12.47 -3.19 18.53
N GLN A 199 11.30 -3.28 19.15
CA GLN A 199 10.46 -2.10 19.41
C GLN A 199 10.97 -1.37 20.65
N ALA A 200 11.43 -0.13 20.48
CA ALA A 200 11.81 0.73 21.59
C ALA A 200 10.61 0.90 22.53
N LYS A 201 10.79 0.54 23.81
CA LYS A 201 9.75 0.61 24.82
C LYS A 201 9.33 2.09 24.99
N PRO A 202 8.02 2.41 24.94
CA PRO A 202 7.57 3.78 25.14
C PRO A 202 7.94 4.27 26.55
N ALA A 203 8.30 5.56 26.66
CA ALA A 203 8.84 6.16 27.89
C ALA A 203 7.81 6.25 29.05
N ALA A 204 6.51 6.06 28.78
CA ALA A 204 5.49 5.91 29.80
C ALA A 204 4.34 5.04 29.30
N GLY A 205 3.79 4.20 30.17
CA GLY A 205 2.58 3.42 29.90
C GLY A 205 1.30 4.28 29.96
N PRO A 206 0.15 3.71 29.54
CA PRO A 206 -1.12 4.43 29.55
C PRO A 206 -1.53 4.81 30.98
N ILE A 207 -1.98 6.05 31.16
CA ILE A 207 -2.45 6.59 32.44
C ILE A 207 -3.89 6.13 32.65
N LEU A 208 -4.11 5.28 33.65
CA LEU A 208 -5.43 4.81 34.07
C LEU A 208 -6.06 5.82 35.04
N PRO A 209 -7.29 6.31 34.79
CA PRO A 209 -8.01 7.11 35.77
C PRO A 209 -8.45 6.24 36.95
N LEU A 210 -8.12 6.65 38.17
CA LEU A 210 -8.52 5.97 39.42
C LEU A 210 -9.97 6.25 39.85
N THR A 211 -10.67 7.11 39.11
CA THR A 211 -12.05 7.51 39.41
C THR A 211 -12.83 7.66 38.10
N GLY A 212 -13.46 6.58 37.65
CA GLY A 212 -14.36 6.62 36.50
C GLY A 212 -14.74 5.23 35.99
N THR A 213 -16.03 4.92 36.03
CA THR A 213 -16.65 3.67 35.61
C THR A 213 -16.40 3.35 34.12
N ALA A 214 -15.92 2.14 33.85
CA ALA A 214 -15.76 1.61 32.49
C ALA A 214 -17.12 1.51 31.77
N GLY A 215 -17.21 2.10 30.58
CA GLY A 215 -18.31 1.89 29.64
C GLY A 215 -18.18 0.56 28.90
N PRO A 216 -19.30 -0.03 28.44
CA PRO A 216 -19.30 -1.36 27.83
C PRO A 216 -18.83 -1.24 26.38
N GLY A 217 -17.56 -1.57 26.12
CA GLY A 217 -17.00 -1.57 24.77
C GLY A 217 -15.60 -2.14 24.67
N ASP A 218 -14.78 -2.02 25.70
CA ASP A 218 -13.43 -2.60 25.72
C ASP A 218 -13.35 -3.73 26.74
N GLN A 219 -13.28 -4.97 26.25
CA GLN A 219 -12.72 -6.05 27.05
C GLN A 219 -11.22 -5.80 27.18
N ALA A 220 -10.89 -5.17 28.31
CA ALA A 220 -9.60 -5.20 28.94
C ALA A 220 -9.04 -6.63 28.90
N LEU A 221 -7.97 -6.78 28.13
CA LEU A 221 -6.98 -7.81 28.39
C LEU A 221 -6.53 -7.64 29.85
N LEU A 222 -6.70 -8.72 30.62
CA LEU A 222 -6.27 -8.93 32.01
C LEU A 222 -7.23 -8.45 33.10
N VAL A 223 -8.43 -9.07 33.14
CA VAL A 223 -9.10 -9.31 34.42
C VAL A 223 -8.53 -10.59 35.03
N SER A 224 -8.06 -10.46 36.27
CA SER A 224 -7.57 -11.53 37.11
C SER A 224 -8.55 -12.71 37.21
N ILE A 225 -7.99 -13.91 37.27
CA ILE A 225 -8.64 -15.23 37.20
C ILE A 225 -9.79 -15.53 38.20
N PRO A 226 -10.14 -14.74 39.25
CA PRO A 226 -11.27 -15.12 40.12
C PRO A 226 -12.69 -14.64 39.71
N GLU A 227 -12.86 -13.61 38.87
CA GLU A 227 -14.17 -12.91 38.76
C GLU A 227 -15.02 -13.27 37.52
N ALA A 228 -14.58 -14.19 36.66
CA ALA A 228 -15.36 -14.68 35.53
C ALA A 228 -16.37 -15.79 35.87
N ARG A 229 -16.72 -15.99 37.15
CA ARG A 229 -17.78 -16.91 37.59
C ARG A 229 -19.11 -16.16 37.77
N GLY A 230 -19.64 -15.61 36.67
CA GLY A 230 -21.00 -15.10 36.62
C GLY A 230 -22.00 -16.23 36.41
N ARG A 231 -22.95 -16.41 37.34
CA ARG A 231 -24.02 -17.41 37.26
C ARG A 231 -24.91 -17.18 36.03
N GLY A 232 -25.00 -18.18 35.17
CA GLY A 232 -25.92 -18.24 34.04
C GLY A 232 -25.68 -19.50 33.21
N GLU A 233 -26.67 -19.91 32.40
CA GLU A 233 -26.61 -21.11 31.54
C GLU A 233 -25.34 -21.16 30.67
N ILE A 234 -24.87 -19.98 30.24
CA ILE A 234 -23.66 -19.80 29.42
C ILE A 234 -22.39 -20.19 30.21
N ALA A 235 -22.33 -19.88 31.50
CA ALA A 235 -21.20 -20.27 32.35
C ALA A 235 -21.17 -21.78 32.59
N GLY A 236 -22.34 -22.43 32.73
CA GLY A 236 -22.43 -23.89 32.82
C GLY A 236 -22.05 -24.59 31.50
N GLN A 237 -22.31 -23.95 30.36
CA GLN A 237 -21.91 -24.46 29.06
C GLN A 237 -20.41 -24.33 28.82
N LEU A 238 -19.80 -23.24 29.29
CA LEU A 238 -18.36 -23.02 29.22
C LEU A 238 -17.57 -23.95 30.16
N ASP A 239 -18.08 -24.23 31.38
CA ASP A 239 -17.44 -25.17 32.31
C ASP A 239 -17.46 -26.61 31.77
N ARG A 240 -18.53 -27.00 31.05
CA ARG A 240 -18.61 -28.31 30.40
C ARG A 240 -17.60 -28.48 29.27
N ILE A 241 -17.33 -27.41 28.52
CA ILE A 241 -16.41 -27.42 27.37
C ILE A 241 -14.95 -27.31 27.83
N PHE A 242 -14.65 -26.39 28.75
CA PHE A 242 -13.28 -26.07 29.15
C PHE A 242 -12.83 -26.77 30.44
N GLY A 243 -13.76 -27.19 31.29
CA GLY A 243 -13.50 -27.95 32.51
C GLY A 243 -13.61 -29.46 32.33
N GLU A 244 -14.70 -29.93 31.70
CA GLU A 244 -14.97 -31.36 31.54
C GLU A 244 -14.61 -31.93 30.16
N GLY A 245 -14.25 -31.07 29.19
CA GLY A 245 -13.86 -31.48 27.84
C GLY A 245 -15.00 -32.05 26.99
N ILE A 246 -16.25 -31.79 27.35
CA ILE A 246 -17.43 -32.30 26.64
C ILE A 246 -17.79 -31.32 25.53
N LEU A 247 -17.86 -31.84 24.30
CA LEU A 247 -18.20 -31.05 23.12
C LEU A 247 -19.68 -30.60 23.14
N PRO A 248 -19.99 -29.41 22.61
CA PRO A 248 -21.37 -28.94 22.51
C PRO A 248 -22.16 -29.76 21.47
N GLU A 249 -23.47 -29.88 21.70
CA GLU A 249 -24.38 -30.55 20.75
C GLU A 249 -24.30 -29.94 19.34
N PRO A 250 -24.19 -30.77 18.29
CA PRO A 250 -24.08 -30.29 16.93
C PRO A 250 -25.36 -29.60 16.46
N LYS A 251 -25.20 -28.45 15.81
CA LYS A 251 -26.30 -27.63 15.28
C LYS A 251 -26.58 -27.99 13.82
N PRO A 252 -27.86 -28.08 13.39
CA PRO A 252 -28.21 -28.33 11.99
C PRO A 252 -27.52 -27.36 11.02
N GLY A 253 -26.84 -27.91 10.02
CA GLY A 253 -26.13 -27.15 8.98
C GLY A 253 -24.70 -26.72 9.32
N ARG A 254 -24.18 -27.09 10.50
CA ARG A 254 -22.80 -26.84 10.92
C ARG A 254 -21.94 -28.08 10.59
N MET A 255 -20.64 -27.90 10.35
CA MET A 255 -19.76 -28.99 9.83
C MET A 255 -19.64 -30.24 10.72
N ASP A 256 -19.99 -30.11 12.00
CA ASP A 256 -20.03 -31.17 13.02
C ASP A 256 -21.40 -31.88 13.11
N ASP A 257 -22.40 -31.47 12.33
CA ASP A 257 -23.68 -32.16 12.25
C ASP A 257 -23.63 -33.29 11.20
N HIS A 258 -23.39 -34.50 11.68
CA HIS A 258 -23.30 -35.71 10.84
C HIS A 258 -24.63 -36.43 10.64
N ARG A 259 -25.76 -35.80 10.98
CA ARG A 259 -27.09 -36.36 10.76
C ARG A 259 -27.45 -36.29 9.27
N TRP A 260 -27.72 -37.45 8.67
CA TRP A 260 -28.24 -37.53 7.31
C TRP A 260 -29.71 -37.06 7.28
N PRO A 261 -30.10 -36.20 6.32
CA PRO A 261 -31.50 -35.86 6.13
C PRO A 261 -32.27 -37.12 5.72
N ARG A 262 -33.36 -37.43 6.43
CA ARG A 262 -34.32 -38.47 6.04
C ARG A 262 -35.38 -37.89 5.11
#